data_AF-A0A1M5UE54-F1
#
_entry.id   AF-A0A1M5UE54-F1
#
_cell.length_a   1.000
_cell.length_b   1.000
_cell.length_c   1.000
_cell.angle_alpha   90.00
_cell.angle_beta   90.00
_cell.angle_gamma   90.00
#
_symmetry.space_group_name_H-M   'P 1'
#
loop_
_entity.id
_entity.type
_entity.pdbx_description
1 polymer ?
#
loop_
_entity_poly.entity_id
_entity_poly.type
_entity_poly.pdbx_seq_one_letter_code
_entity_poly.pdbx_strand_id
1 'polypeptide(L)'
;MNSKITLAAVTLGLALVAGLAYAKQHHSGIVTNANQITTTPLNSTTLDGEDGTVTPPVTLSPSISCSPSCGPSTTTTGGSASVSTTLTVSTSNCSGSCSYSWSYSGSLGSPSAPSNNKRTWSLTSYNGSASISGTVTVTATDSAGNRGTTSRAITLSATQVDWVPEVQTVTTNCSYPQRTCEFGSDKRTETSDGVWGPWVTVTSPLCVGEKQACP
;
A
#
# COMPACT_ATOMS: atom_id res chain seq x y z
N MET A 1 54.74 -11.26 -46.18
CA MET A 1 53.42 -11.91 -46.01
C MET A 1 52.36 -10.89 -46.36
N ASN A 2 51.69 -11.15 -47.47
CA ASN A 2 50.65 -10.33 -48.06
C ASN A 2 49.36 -10.46 -47.26
N SER A 3 48.66 -9.36 -47.00
CA SER A 3 47.22 -9.35 -47.29
C SER A 3 46.72 -7.93 -47.51
N LYS A 4 46.23 -7.72 -48.72
CA LYS A 4 45.59 -6.50 -49.23
C LYS A 4 44.19 -6.42 -48.63
N ILE A 5 43.84 -5.30 -48.02
CA ILE A 5 42.43 -4.91 -47.80
C ILE A 5 42.08 -3.97 -48.95
N THR A 6 41.40 -4.51 -49.96
CA THR A 6 40.86 -3.75 -51.08
C THR A 6 39.43 -3.34 -50.74
N LEU A 7 39.18 -2.03 -50.74
CA LEU A 7 37.85 -1.43 -50.74
C LEU A 7 37.06 -1.90 -51.97
N ALA A 8 35.83 -2.37 -51.76
CA ALA A 8 34.81 -2.41 -52.80
C ALA A 8 33.55 -1.73 -52.25
N ALA A 9 33.21 -0.60 -52.86
CA ALA A 9 31.95 0.09 -52.65
C ALA A 9 30.80 -0.83 -53.04
N VAL A 10 29.82 -1.01 -52.13
CA VAL A 10 28.53 -1.58 -52.48
C VAL A 10 27.45 -0.58 -52.12
N THR A 11 26.80 -0.15 -53.19
CA THR A 11 25.71 0.79 -53.36
C THR A 11 24.54 0.53 -52.40
N LEU A 12 24.02 1.61 -51.83
CA LEU A 12 22.73 1.70 -51.15
C LEU A 12 21.62 1.23 -52.10
N GLY A 13 20.96 0.12 -51.77
CA GLY A 13 19.75 -0.36 -52.44
C GLY A 13 18.57 -0.35 -51.47
N LEU A 14 17.81 0.74 -51.47
CA LEU A 14 16.49 0.83 -50.85
C LEU A 14 15.53 -0.06 -51.66
N ALA A 15 14.99 -1.13 -51.04
CA ALA A 15 13.88 -1.89 -51.60
C ALA A 15 12.78 -2.06 -50.55
N LEU A 16 11.86 -1.10 -50.52
CA LEU A 16 10.52 -1.27 -49.99
C LEU A 16 9.77 -2.25 -50.91
N VAL A 17 9.64 -3.51 -50.52
CA VAL A 17 8.71 -4.43 -51.17
C VAL A 17 7.39 -4.38 -50.40
N ALA A 18 6.53 -3.45 -50.79
CA ALA A 18 5.11 -3.50 -50.47
C ALA A 18 4.48 -4.60 -51.35
N GLY A 19 4.31 -5.79 -50.78
CA GLY A 19 3.49 -6.84 -51.39
C GLY A 19 2.01 -6.50 -51.28
N LEU A 20 1.47 -5.75 -52.24
CA LEU A 20 0.03 -5.66 -52.47
C LEU A 20 -0.37 -6.85 -53.37
N ALA A 21 -0.85 -7.92 -52.75
CA ALA A 21 -1.53 -9.00 -53.48
C ALA A 21 -2.91 -8.49 -53.92
N TYR A 22 -3.11 -8.30 -55.23
CA TYR A 22 -4.40 -7.93 -55.82
C TYR A 22 -5.27 -9.18 -55.98
N ALA A 23 -6.07 -9.51 -54.96
CA ALA A 23 -7.09 -10.55 -55.09
C ALA A 23 -8.31 -9.97 -55.79
N LYS A 24 -8.48 -10.33 -57.07
CA LYS A 24 -9.65 -9.96 -57.88
C LYS A 24 -10.85 -10.82 -57.45
N GLN A 25 -11.65 -10.33 -56.50
CA GLN A 25 -12.92 -10.97 -56.14
C GLN A 25 -13.96 -10.70 -57.22
N HIS A 26 -14.33 -11.72 -58.00
CA HIS A 26 -15.49 -11.67 -58.88
C HIS A 26 -16.77 -11.82 -58.05
N HIS A 27 -17.47 -10.71 -57.81
CA HIS A 27 -18.89 -10.72 -57.45
C HIS A 27 -19.70 -10.51 -58.73
N SER A 28 -20.62 -11.42 -59.05
CA SER A 28 -21.63 -11.18 -60.09
C SER A 28 -22.66 -10.19 -59.55
N GLY A 29 -22.36 -8.90 -59.73
CA GLY A 29 -23.24 -7.78 -59.45
C GLY A 29 -22.58 -6.50 -59.97
N ILE A 30 -23.18 -5.86 -60.96
CA ILE A 30 -22.67 -4.61 -61.54
C ILE A 30 -22.80 -3.51 -60.47
N VAL A 31 -21.68 -3.07 -59.91
CA VAL A 31 -21.59 -1.85 -59.10
C VAL A 31 -21.23 -0.71 -60.04
N THR A 32 -22.18 0.18 -60.32
CA THR A 32 -22.04 1.30 -61.29
C THR A 32 -21.52 2.60 -60.68
N ASN A 33 -21.16 2.65 -59.40
CA ASN A 33 -20.65 3.87 -58.77
C ASN A 33 -19.65 3.58 -57.63
N ALA A 34 -18.49 4.22 -57.66
CA ALA A 34 -17.39 4.05 -56.70
C ALA A 34 -17.67 4.67 -55.31
N ASN A 35 -18.73 5.46 -55.16
CA ASN A 35 -19.08 6.14 -53.90
C ASN A 35 -19.80 5.26 -52.85
N GLN A 36 -19.97 3.95 -53.09
CA GLN A 36 -20.59 3.02 -52.12
C GLN A 36 -19.58 2.09 -51.42
N ILE A 37 -18.28 2.29 -51.61
CA ILE A 37 -17.25 1.52 -50.89
C ILE A 37 -17.04 2.14 -49.50
N THR A 38 -17.83 1.70 -48.52
CA THR A 38 -17.53 1.95 -47.11
C THR A 38 -16.31 1.12 -46.73
N THR A 39 -15.21 1.78 -46.35
CA THR A 39 -13.98 1.14 -45.88
C THR A 39 -14.13 0.67 -44.43
N THR A 40 -14.90 -0.39 -44.20
CA THR A 40 -14.71 -1.22 -43.01
C THR A 40 -13.48 -2.09 -43.23
N PRO A 41 -12.44 -2.04 -42.37
CA PRO A 41 -11.30 -2.94 -42.51
C PRO A 41 -11.78 -4.38 -42.36
N LEU A 42 -11.63 -5.18 -43.42
CA LEU A 42 -11.80 -6.62 -43.37
C LEU A 42 -10.65 -7.18 -42.54
N ASN A 43 -10.97 -7.66 -41.33
CA ASN A 43 -10.04 -8.46 -40.54
C ASN A 43 -9.89 -9.80 -41.25
N SER A 44 -8.73 -10.02 -41.86
CA SER A 44 -8.40 -11.25 -42.59
C SER A 44 -8.18 -12.39 -41.59
N THR A 45 -9.24 -13.13 -41.26
CA THR A 45 -9.09 -14.47 -40.68
C THR A 45 -8.83 -15.44 -41.84
N THR A 46 -7.63 -16.00 -41.89
CA THR A 46 -7.32 -17.18 -42.71
C THR A 46 -8.35 -18.26 -42.39
N LEU A 47 -9.16 -18.63 -43.39
CA LEU A 47 -10.09 -19.76 -43.31
C LEU A 47 -9.34 -21.03 -43.69
N ASP A 48 -8.50 -21.50 -42.77
CA ASP A 48 -8.14 -22.90 -42.70
C ASP A 48 -9.17 -23.53 -41.76
N GLY A 49 -9.89 -24.54 -42.25
CA GLY A 49 -11.06 -25.14 -41.60
C GLY A 49 -10.78 -25.81 -40.25
N GLU A 50 -10.73 -25.01 -39.19
CA GLU A 50 -11.04 -25.39 -37.81
C GLU A 50 -12.19 -24.50 -37.33
N ASP A 51 -13.17 -25.12 -36.67
CA ASP A 51 -14.36 -24.49 -36.11
C ASP A 51 -13.97 -23.30 -35.21
N GLY A 52 -13.98 -22.10 -35.79
CA GLY A 52 -13.55 -20.85 -35.19
C GLY A 52 -14.55 -20.37 -34.16
N THR A 53 -14.59 -21.06 -33.03
CA THR A 53 -15.15 -20.51 -31.80
C THR A 53 -14.28 -19.33 -31.38
N VAL A 54 -14.69 -18.12 -31.78
CA VAL A 54 -14.20 -16.87 -31.18
C VAL A 54 -14.54 -16.93 -29.69
N THR A 55 -13.62 -17.48 -28.90
CA THR A 55 -13.72 -17.52 -27.45
C THR A 55 -13.70 -16.07 -26.98
N PRO A 56 -14.72 -15.61 -26.23
CA PRO A 56 -14.73 -14.23 -25.75
C PRO A 56 -13.46 -13.95 -24.93
N PRO A 57 -12.92 -12.72 -24.96
CA PRO A 57 -11.72 -12.38 -24.21
C PRO A 57 -11.93 -12.69 -22.73
N VAL A 58 -11.12 -13.61 -22.19
CA VAL A 58 -11.19 -13.99 -20.78
C VAL A 58 -10.72 -12.80 -19.95
N THR A 59 -11.61 -12.29 -19.10
CA THR A 59 -11.26 -11.22 -18.17
C THR A 59 -10.92 -11.84 -16.81
N LEU A 60 -9.74 -11.52 -16.28
CA LEU A 60 -9.35 -11.93 -14.94
C LEU A 60 -10.06 -11.07 -13.90
N SER A 61 -10.46 -11.70 -12.80
CA SER A 61 -11.13 -11.01 -11.69
C SER A 61 -10.29 -11.11 -10.41
N PRO A 62 -9.24 -10.29 -10.26
CA PRO A 62 -8.46 -10.25 -9.04
C PRO A 62 -9.25 -9.60 -7.91
N SER A 63 -9.04 -10.10 -6.70
CA SER A 63 -9.62 -9.56 -5.48
C SER A 63 -8.54 -9.44 -4.39
N ILE A 64 -8.60 -8.37 -3.61
CA ILE A 64 -7.69 -8.11 -2.50
C ILE A 64 -8.43 -8.37 -1.18
N SER A 65 -7.88 -9.26 -0.37
CA SER A 65 -8.24 -9.42 1.05
C SER A 65 -7.13 -8.88 1.95
N CYS A 66 -7.50 -8.45 3.15
CA CYS A 66 -6.58 -7.93 4.15
C CYS A 66 -6.71 -8.75 5.44
N SER A 67 -5.59 -9.02 6.11
CA SER A 67 -5.57 -9.63 7.43
C SER A 67 -4.60 -8.86 8.33
N PRO A 68 -5.03 -8.40 9.53
CA PRO A 68 -6.33 -8.64 10.15
C PRO A 68 -7.48 -7.82 9.55
N SER A 69 -7.20 -6.64 8.98
CA SER A 69 -8.19 -5.82 8.25
C SER A 69 -7.46 -4.86 7.30
N CYS A 70 -8.17 -4.12 6.44
CA CYS A 70 -7.56 -3.08 5.61
C CYS A 70 -7.36 -1.74 6.35
N GLY A 71 -7.81 -1.67 7.61
CA GLY A 71 -7.84 -0.47 8.44
C GLY A 71 -7.39 -0.71 9.87
N PRO A 72 -6.33 -1.51 10.17
CA PRO A 72 -6.08 -1.88 11.54
C PRO A 72 -5.54 -0.69 12.33
N SER A 73 -5.94 -0.62 13.58
CA SER A 73 -5.51 0.40 14.52
C SER A 73 -5.11 -0.23 15.84
N THR A 74 -4.10 0.32 16.49
CA THR A 74 -3.73 -0.07 17.85
C THR A 74 -3.44 1.15 18.71
N THR A 75 -3.70 1.02 20.00
CA THR A 75 -3.35 2.01 21.02
C THR A 75 -2.68 1.28 22.17
N THR A 76 -1.53 1.78 22.63
CA THR A 76 -0.83 1.23 23.79
C THR A 76 -0.45 2.34 24.76
N THR A 77 -0.55 2.05 26.06
CA THR A 77 -0.07 2.94 27.11
C THR A 77 1.34 2.53 27.52
N GLY A 78 2.28 3.48 27.49
CA GLY A 78 3.69 3.18 27.64
C GLY A 78 4.28 2.39 26.46
N GLY A 79 5.61 2.33 26.40
CA GLY A 79 6.33 1.58 25.38
C GLY A 79 6.09 2.12 23.96
N SER A 80 5.70 1.23 23.03
CA SER A 80 5.46 1.56 21.63
C SER A 80 4.23 0.84 21.09
N ALA A 81 3.45 1.53 20.26
CA ALA A 81 2.27 0.98 19.59
C ALA A 81 2.67 0.43 18.22
N SER A 82 2.39 -0.85 17.93
CA SER A 82 2.73 -1.47 16.64
C SER A 82 1.55 -2.18 16.01
N VAL A 83 1.29 -1.92 14.73
CA VAL A 83 0.22 -2.53 13.95
C VAL A 83 0.76 -3.02 12.60
N SER A 84 0.18 -4.10 12.07
CA SER A 84 0.50 -4.60 10.74
C SER A 84 -0.75 -5.06 10.00
N THR A 85 -0.68 -5.03 8.67
CA THR A 85 -1.66 -5.69 7.81
C THR A 85 -0.97 -6.37 6.64
N THR A 86 -1.49 -7.54 6.27
CA THR A 86 -1.07 -8.29 5.10
C THR A 86 -2.20 -8.33 4.09
N LEU A 87 -1.94 -7.82 2.90
CA LEU A 87 -2.80 -7.97 1.74
C LEU A 87 -2.46 -9.27 1.03
N THR A 88 -3.49 -10.01 0.64
CA THR A 88 -3.38 -11.19 -0.21
C THR A 88 -4.28 -11.02 -1.43
N VAL A 89 -3.74 -11.29 -2.60
CA VAL A 89 -4.48 -11.28 -3.85
C VAL A 89 -4.85 -12.71 -4.24
N SER A 90 -6.12 -12.89 -4.57
CA SER A 90 -6.64 -14.08 -5.25
C SER A 90 -7.24 -13.66 -6.58
N THR A 91 -7.04 -14.47 -7.62
CA THR A 91 -7.53 -14.19 -8.97
C THR A 91 -8.24 -15.42 -9.50
N SER A 92 -9.48 -15.26 -9.94
CA SER A 92 -10.20 -16.30 -10.68
C SER A 92 -9.91 -16.22 -12.18
N ASN A 93 -10.18 -17.32 -12.88
CA ASN A 93 -10.03 -17.44 -14.34
C ASN A 93 -8.59 -17.34 -14.87
N CYS A 94 -7.58 -17.47 -14.00
CA CYS A 94 -6.20 -17.59 -14.46
C CYS A 94 -6.03 -18.88 -15.27
N SER A 95 -5.61 -18.78 -16.53
CA SER A 95 -5.14 -19.93 -17.29
C SER A 95 -3.74 -20.34 -16.79
N GLY A 96 -3.68 -21.09 -15.68
CA GLY A 96 -2.42 -21.48 -15.04
C GLY A 96 -1.95 -20.48 -13.97
N SER A 97 -0.65 -20.18 -13.93
CA SER A 97 -0.07 -19.27 -12.94
C SER A 97 -0.29 -17.80 -13.32
N CYS A 98 -0.73 -17.00 -12.35
CA CYS A 98 -0.87 -15.56 -12.51
C CYS A 98 0.35 -14.81 -11.95
N SER A 99 0.81 -13.82 -12.73
CA SER A 99 1.77 -12.81 -12.30
C SER A 99 1.04 -11.57 -11.76
N TYR A 100 1.66 -10.86 -10.83
CA TYR A 100 1.04 -9.72 -10.15
C TYR A 100 1.95 -8.49 -10.24
N SER A 101 1.44 -7.45 -10.89
CA SER A 101 2.06 -6.12 -10.87
C SER A 101 1.36 -5.26 -9.83
N TRP A 102 2.14 -4.60 -8.98
CA TRP A 102 1.64 -3.82 -7.86
C TRP A 102 1.99 -2.35 -8.02
N SER A 103 1.07 -1.46 -7.70
CA SER A 103 1.33 -0.04 -7.50
C SER A 103 0.68 0.46 -6.22
N TYR A 104 1.33 1.45 -5.61
CA TYR A 104 0.93 2.02 -4.33
C TYR A 104 0.94 3.55 -4.47
N SER A 105 -0.04 4.21 -3.86
CA SER A 105 -0.13 5.67 -3.80
C SER A 105 -0.37 6.14 -2.37
N GLY A 106 -0.31 7.45 -2.13
CA GLY A 106 -0.46 8.04 -0.80
C GLY A 106 0.82 7.99 0.01
N SER A 107 0.69 7.82 1.33
CA SER A 107 1.81 7.76 2.26
C SER A 107 2.24 6.33 2.58
N LEU A 108 1.80 5.36 1.77
CA LEU A 108 2.23 3.97 1.90
C LEU A 108 3.72 3.89 1.57
N GLY A 109 4.51 3.51 2.57
CA GLY A 109 5.90 3.14 2.37
C GLY A 109 6.05 1.84 1.57
N SER A 110 7.29 1.40 1.43
CA SER A 110 7.60 0.12 0.78
C SER A 110 7.13 -1.06 1.65
N PRO A 111 6.21 -1.92 1.17
CA PRO A 111 5.83 -3.13 1.90
C PRO A 111 6.94 -4.19 1.86
N SER A 112 6.88 -5.13 2.79
CA SER A 112 7.55 -6.42 2.59
C SER A 112 6.73 -7.30 1.62
N ALA A 113 7.43 -8.15 0.86
CA ALA A 113 6.86 -8.98 -0.19
C ALA A 113 7.14 -10.47 0.08
N PRO A 114 6.40 -11.12 1.01
CA PRO A 114 6.65 -12.51 1.37
C PRO A 114 6.33 -13.51 0.23
N SER A 115 5.50 -13.11 -0.73
CA SER A 115 5.24 -13.85 -1.97
C SER A 115 4.85 -12.89 -3.09
N ASN A 116 4.73 -13.39 -4.33
CA ASN A 116 4.29 -12.58 -5.47
C ASN A 116 2.89 -11.97 -5.27
N ASN A 117 2.00 -12.67 -4.56
CA ASN A 117 0.60 -12.29 -4.34
C ASN A 117 0.31 -11.71 -2.94
N LYS A 118 1.34 -11.44 -2.12
CA LYS A 118 1.17 -10.88 -0.77
C LYS A 118 2.05 -9.65 -0.53
N ARG A 119 1.52 -8.67 0.19
CA ARG A 119 2.23 -7.47 0.63
C ARG A 119 1.89 -7.14 2.07
N THR A 120 2.89 -6.85 2.89
CA THR A 120 2.69 -6.55 4.30
C THR A 120 3.25 -5.17 4.63
N TRP A 121 2.42 -4.36 5.29
CA TRP A 121 2.83 -3.08 5.88
C TRP A 121 2.80 -3.20 7.39
N SER A 122 3.79 -2.59 8.02
CA SER A 122 3.88 -2.45 9.48
C SER A 122 4.10 -0.98 9.81
N LEU A 123 3.49 -0.54 10.91
CA LEU A 123 3.62 0.81 11.43
C LEU A 123 3.85 0.71 12.94
N THR A 124 4.86 1.42 13.42
CA THR A 124 5.16 1.55 14.84
C THR A 124 5.20 3.03 15.20
N SER A 125 4.51 3.39 16.28
CA SER A 125 4.65 4.69 16.94
C SER A 125 5.35 4.51 18.28
N TYR A 126 6.37 5.33 18.52
CA TYR A 126 7.10 5.39 19.79
C TYR A 126 6.66 6.57 20.66
N ASN A 127 6.03 7.57 20.07
CA ASN A 127 5.59 8.78 20.73
C ASN A 127 4.33 9.33 20.01
N GLY A 128 3.20 9.36 20.69
CA GLY A 128 1.95 9.88 20.12
C GLY A 128 1.40 9.02 18.98
N SER A 129 0.73 9.66 18.01
CA SER A 129 0.06 8.97 16.90
C SER A 129 0.86 8.99 15.61
N ALA A 130 0.96 7.83 14.97
CA ALA A 130 1.43 7.67 13.61
C ALA A 130 0.32 7.06 12.74
N SER A 131 0.26 7.45 11.46
CA SER A 131 -0.65 6.84 10.48
C SER A 131 -0.02 6.80 9.09
N ILE A 132 -0.33 5.74 8.34
CA ILE A 132 -0.06 5.65 6.90
C ILE A 132 -1.33 5.24 6.17
N SER A 133 -1.59 5.85 5.02
CA SER A 133 -2.77 5.56 4.22
C SER A 133 -2.50 5.68 2.73
N GLY A 134 -3.28 4.96 1.94
CA GLY A 134 -3.17 5.03 0.49
C GLY A 134 -3.97 3.96 -0.23
N THR A 135 -3.78 3.92 -1.54
CA THR A 135 -4.46 2.93 -2.40
C THR A 135 -3.43 1.96 -2.96
N VAL A 136 -3.77 0.66 -2.89
CA VAL A 136 -3.02 -0.41 -3.51
C VAL A 136 -3.77 -0.85 -4.76
N THR A 137 -3.12 -0.81 -5.91
CA THR A 137 -3.66 -1.32 -7.18
C THR A 137 -2.84 -2.53 -7.62
N VAL A 138 -3.54 -3.58 -8.04
CA VAL A 138 -2.91 -4.83 -8.50
C VAL A 138 -3.47 -5.20 -9.86
N THR A 139 -2.57 -5.47 -10.79
CA THR A 139 -2.91 -6.08 -12.08
C THR A 139 -2.42 -7.52 -12.09
N ALA A 140 -3.35 -8.47 -12.21
CA ALA A 140 -3.05 -9.86 -12.48
C ALA A 140 -2.88 -10.06 -13.99
N THR A 141 -1.91 -10.87 -14.41
CA THR A 141 -1.70 -11.28 -15.81
C THR A 141 -1.42 -12.78 -15.86
N ASP A 142 -2.17 -13.53 -16.66
CA ASP A 142 -1.94 -14.96 -16.88
C ASP A 142 -0.95 -15.23 -18.03
N SER A 143 -0.68 -16.50 -18.32
CA SER A 143 0.27 -16.89 -19.37
C SER A 143 -0.22 -16.62 -20.79
N ALA A 144 -1.54 -16.52 -20.99
CA ALA A 144 -2.15 -16.16 -22.27
C ALA A 144 -2.17 -14.63 -22.49
N GLY A 145 -1.75 -13.86 -21.49
CA GLY A 145 -1.72 -12.39 -21.54
C GLY A 145 -3.04 -11.74 -21.15
N ASN A 146 -4.02 -12.50 -20.64
CA ASN A 146 -5.26 -11.92 -20.11
C ASN A 146 -4.94 -11.13 -18.85
N ARG A 147 -5.64 -10.00 -18.66
CA ARG A 147 -5.38 -9.07 -17.55
C ARG A 147 -6.65 -8.77 -16.77
N GLY A 148 -6.46 -8.51 -15.49
CA GLY A 148 -7.50 -7.97 -14.60
C GLY A 148 -6.86 -7.04 -13.60
N THR A 149 -7.57 -5.97 -13.22
CA THR A 149 -7.07 -4.98 -12.26
C THR A 149 -8.06 -4.78 -11.13
N THR A 150 -7.55 -4.67 -9.90
CA THR A 150 -8.34 -4.37 -8.71
C THR A 150 -7.60 -3.39 -7.82
N SER A 151 -8.33 -2.64 -7.00
CA SER A 151 -7.75 -1.68 -6.08
C SER A 151 -8.37 -1.77 -4.69
N ARG A 152 -7.60 -1.45 -3.66
CA ARG A 152 -8.04 -1.42 -2.27
C ARG A 152 -7.38 -0.27 -1.53
N ALA A 153 -8.20 0.54 -0.85
CA ALA A 153 -7.70 1.53 0.10
C ALA A 153 -7.28 0.83 1.39
N ILE A 154 -6.14 1.25 1.94
CA ILE A 154 -5.63 0.76 3.22
C ILE A 154 -5.25 1.93 4.13
N THR A 155 -5.39 1.75 5.43
CA THR A 155 -4.98 2.71 6.45
C THR A 155 -4.48 1.97 7.68
N LEU A 156 -3.33 2.34 8.20
CA LEU A 156 -2.81 1.83 9.46
C LEU A 156 -2.67 2.99 10.43
N SER A 157 -3.03 2.77 11.69
CA SER A 157 -2.88 3.77 12.74
C SER A 157 -2.31 3.14 14.00
N ALA A 158 -1.27 3.76 14.56
CA ALA A 158 -0.67 3.33 15.81
C ALA A 158 -0.55 4.53 16.75
N THR A 159 -1.14 4.44 17.93
CA THR A 159 -1.09 5.50 18.93
C THR A 159 -0.41 4.99 20.20
N GLN A 160 0.75 5.55 20.49
CA GLN A 160 1.39 5.41 21.79
C GLN A 160 0.91 6.57 22.67
N VAL A 161 0.48 6.24 23.88
CA VAL A 161 0.08 7.20 24.91
C VAL A 161 1.07 7.10 26.05
N ASP A 162 1.60 8.24 26.48
CA ASP A 162 2.47 8.27 27.65
C ASP A 162 1.67 7.98 28.93
N TRP A 163 2.35 7.40 29.92
CA TRP A 163 1.76 7.22 31.24
C TRP A 163 1.38 8.57 31.84
N VAL A 164 0.11 8.71 32.24
CA VAL A 164 -0.34 9.91 32.94
C VAL A 164 0.11 9.83 34.39
N PRO A 165 0.83 10.83 34.92
CA PRO A 165 1.16 10.85 36.34
C PRO A 165 -0.09 11.06 37.18
N GLU A 166 -0.24 10.27 38.23
CA GLU A 166 -1.22 10.50 39.28
C GLU A 166 -0.66 11.55 40.24
N VAL A 167 -1.48 12.53 40.60
CA VAL A 167 -1.12 13.61 41.51
C VAL A 167 -2.07 13.60 42.69
N GLN A 168 -1.52 13.64 43.90
CA GLN A 168 -2.29 13.81 45.12
C GLN A 168 -1.84 15.06 45.89
N THR A 169 -2.78 15.72 46.53
CA THR A 169 -2.51 16.84 47.44
C THR A 169 -2.21 16.29 48.83
N VAL A 170 -1.05 16.66 49.38
CA VAL A 170 -0.67 16.31 50.75
C VAL A 170 -0.97 17.51 51.64
N THR A 171 -1.79 17.30 52.67
CA THR A 171 -2.08 18.32 53.67
C THR A 171 -1.35 17.98 54.95
N THR A 172 -0.45 18.86 55.39
CA THR A 172 0.25 18.69 56.67
C THR A 172 -0.35 19.63 57.71
N ASN A 173 -0.71 19.08 58.87
CA ASN A 173 -1.13 19.88 60.01
C ASN A 173 0.10 20.38 60.77
N CYS A 174 0.34 21.68 60.76
CA CYS A 174 1.39 22.31 61.56
C CYS A 174 0.95 22.40 63.04
N SER A 175 1.81 21.97 63.97
CA SER A 175 1.57 22.14 65.41
C SER A 175 1.75 23.62 65.83
N TYR A 176 0.95 24.04 66.81
CA TYR A 176 0.85 25.42 67.33
C TYR A 176 2.21 26.10 67.59
N PRO A 177 2.40 27.42 67.33
CA PRO A 177 1.36 28.44 67.11
C PRO A 177 0.91 28.66 65.66
N GLN A 178 1.49 27.98 64.67
CA GLN A 178 1.30 28.32 63.26
C GLN A 178 0.21 27.44 62.61
N ARG A 179 -1.05 27.90 62.58
CA ARG A 179 -2.19 27.19 61.94
C ARG A 179 -2.37 27.51 60.45
N THR A 180 -1.28 27.62 59.70
CA THR A 180 -1.35 27.83 58.25
C THR A 180 -0.71 26.64 57.56
N CYS A 181 -1.56 25.70 57.16
CA CYS A 181 -1.18 24.52 56.38
C CYS A 181 -1.03 24.95 54.92
N GLU A 182 0.15 24.73 54.33
CA GLU A 182 0.34 24.85 52.88
C GLU A 182 0.21 23.46 52.25
N PHE A 183 -0.44 23.37 51.08
CA PHE A 183 -0.63 22.11 50.38
C PHE A 183 0.68 21.70 49.70
N GLY A 184 1.16 20.50 50.01
CA GLY A 184 2.18 19.81 49.22
C GLY A 184 1.54 18.99 48.09
N SER A 185 2.38 18.48 47.19
CA SER A 185 1.93 17.58 46.12
C SER A 185 2.94 16.46 45.91
N ASP A 186 2.44 15.23 45.92
CA ASP A 186 3.19 14.07 45.48
C ASP A 186 2.68 13.64 44.10
N LYS A 187 3.59 13.09 43.29
CA LYS A 187 3.25 12.44 42.03
C LYS A 187 3.79 11.02 42.00
N ARG A 188 3.11 10.14 41.28
CA ARG A 188 3.69 8.87 40.83
C ARG A 188 3.31 8.63 39.38
N THR A 189 4.14 7.88 38.68
CA THR A 189 3.90 7.54 37.28
C THR A 189 3.69 6.04 37.18
N GLU A 190 2.76 5.65 36.34
CA GLU A 190 2.55 4.26 36.00
C GLU A 190 3.72 3.76 35.14
N THR A 191 4.16 2.53 35.36
CA THR A 191 5.37 1.94 34.77
C THR A 191 5.04 0.80 33.81
N SER A 192 3.95 0.09 34.08
CA SER A 192 3.25 -0.84 33.18
C SER A 192 1.76 -0.84 33.54
N ASP A 193 0.90 -1.46 32.73
CA ASP A 193 -0.56 -1.47 32.97
C ASP A 193 -0.90 -1.92 34.40
N GLY A 194 -1.53 -1.02 35.17
CA GLY A 194 -1.93 -1.19 36.57
C GLY A 194 -0.80 -1.07 37.59
N VAL A 195 0.45 -0.85 37.18
CA VAL A 195 1.64 -0.89 38.05
C VAL A 195 2.23 0.50 38.22
N TRP A 196 2.09 1.05 39.42
CA TRP A 196 2.56 2.39 39.75
C TRP A 196 3.94 2.39 40.41
N GLY A 197 4.77 3.35 40.01
CA GLY A 197 6.00 3.66 40.72
C GLY A 197 5.75 4.24 42.12
N PRO A 198 6.81 4.43 42.93
CA PRO A 198 6.68 5.07 44.23
C PRO A 198 6.21 6.51 44.10
N TRP A 199 5.54 7.01 45.14
CA TRP A 199 5.25 8.43 45.27
C TRP A 199 6.54 9.23 45.40
N VAL A 200 6.63 10.32 44.65
CA VAL A 200 7.73 11.29 44.68
C VAL A 200 7.15 12.65 45.04
N THR A 201 7.67 13.25 46.10
CA THR A 201 7.29 14.60 46.50
C THR A 201 7.80 15.62 45.48
N VAL A 202 6.87 16.36 44.89
CA VAL A 202 7.15 17.42 43.90
C VAL A 202 7.27 18.76 44.61
N THR A 203 6.36 18.98 45.56
CA THR A 203 6.29 20.20 46.36
C THR A 203 6.09 19.77 47.80
N SER A 204 7.09 20.00 48.65
CA SER A 204 6.95 19.74 50.08
C SER A 204 5.97 20.74 50.69
N PRO A 205 5.05 20.31 51.57
CA PRO A 205 4.22 21.23 52.33
C PRO A 205 5.12 22.09 53.23
N LEU A 206 4.81 23.38 53.30
CA LEU A 206 5.53 24.34 54.15
C LEU A 206 4.61 24.83 55.28
N CYS A 207 5.19 25.09 56.45
CA CYS A 207 4.50 25.88 57.46
C CYS A 207 4.81 27.36 57.20
N VAL A 208 3.74 28.13 56.93
CA VAL A 208 3.80 29.54 56.50
C VAL A 208 4.50 30.46 57.52
N GLY A 209 4.70 29.99 58.75
CA GLY A 209 5.37 30.71 59.82
C GLY A 209 6.90 30.82 59.71
N GLU A 210 7.59 29.87 59.05
CA GLU A 210 9.06 29.83 59.12
C GLU A 210 9.78 29.59 57.78
N LYS A 211 9.07 29.41 56.64
CA LYS A 211 9.70 28.92 55.39
C LYS A 211 10.57 27.66 55.60
N GLN A 212 10.31 26.90 56.65
CA GLN A 212 10.96 25.64 56.92
C GLN A 212 10.10 24.50 56.36
N ALA A 213 10.75 23.50 55.79
CA ALA A 213 10.10 22.27 55.37
C ALA A 213 9.54 21.55 56.61
N CYS A 214 8.30 21.08 56.52
CA CYS A 214 7.75 20.20 57.55
C CYS A 214 8.59 18.90 57.64
N PRO A 215 8.86 18.37 58.85
CA PRO A 215 9.51 17.08 59.01
C PRO A 215 8.66 15.92 58.46
#